data_AF-A0A933T9Q5-F1
#
_entry.id   AF-A0A933T9Q5-F1
#
_cell.length_a   1.000
_cell.length_b   1.000
_cell.length_c   1.000
_cell.angle_alpha   90.00
_cell.angle_beta   90.00
_cell.angle_gamma   90.00
#
_symmetry.space_group_name_H-M   'P 1'
#
loop_
_entity.id
_entity.type
_entity.pdbx_description
1 polymer ?
#
loop_
_entity_poly.entity_id
_entity_poly.type
_entity_poly.pdbx_seq_one_letter_code
_entity_poly.pdbx_strand_id
1 'polypeptide(L)'
;MEDSAYIKRLKERLRQKPDSKLFLSFAEELRRKDRIDEAIAALLEGIKKNPEFITAHLALGRWYLSSDMLPEAKKEFLEAAGKSPDNIFARKGLAKIYKRMGEEESAAEEYKKIFEINPLDKDAAAYLAATGYSLKKPEALEIESKEAEVVFESQEEAEVLESPSTITTRSKKEVVDRLNLFLEAVKNRFAVSKKAAVKDRLSRMLKAINIRFAAPPPAAPSYKD
;
A
#
# COMPACT_ATOMS: atom_id res chain seq x y z
N MET A 1 27.83 3.17 24.62
CA MET A 1 27.62 3.85 23.33
C MET A 1 27.06 5.23 23.62
N GLU A 2 27.68 6.28 23.11
CA GLU A 2 27.26 7.65 23.38
C GLU A 2 26.04 8.03 22.52
N ASP A 3 25.09 8.78 23.09
CA ASP A 3 23.96 9.32 22.34
C ASP A 3 24.46 10.18 21.18
N SER A 4 23.96 9.93 19.97
CA SER A 4 24.28 10.80 18.84
C SER A 4 23.86 12.24 19.15
N ALA A 5 24.60 13.23 18.63
CA ALA A 5 24.25 14.65 18.80
C ALA A 5 22.78 14.94 18.40
N TYR A 6 22.26 14.15 17.44
CA TYR A 6 20.87 14.22 17.01
C TYR A 6 19.88 13.70 18.07
N ILE A 7 20.14 12.53 18.68
CA ILE A 7 19.32 11.99 19.78
C ILE A 7 19.30 12.96 20.96
N LYS A 8 20.47 13.52 21.34
CA LYS A 8 20.57 14.55 22.40
C LYS A 8 19.69 15.76 22.08
N ARG A 9 19.76 16.28 20.85
CA ARG A 9 18.95 17.43 20.40
C ARG A 9 17.45 17.15 20.41
N LEU A 10 17.03 15.96 19.98
CA LEU A 10 15.61 15.56 19.99
C LEU A 10 15.09 15.44 21.43
N LYS A 11 15.87 14.82 22.33
CA LYS A 11 15.54 14.70 23.75
C LYS A 11 15.36 16.06 24.41
N GLU A 12 16.26 17.01 24.15
CA GLU A 12 16.16 18.36 24.70
C GLU A 12 14.92 19.11 24.18
N ARG A 13 14.61 18.99 22.88
CA ARG A 13 13.38 19.57 22.32
C ARG A 13 12.12 18.97 22.91
N LEU A 14 12.12 17.67 23.18
CA LEU A 14 10.99 16.99 23.83
C LEU A 14 10.85 17.41 25.30
N ARG A 15 11.94 17.72 26.01
CA ARG A 15 11.85 18.32 27.34
C ARG A 15 11.16 19.68 27.33
N GLN A 16 11.47 20.50 26.32
CA GLN A 16 10.86 21.82 26.16
C GLN A 16 9.42 21.75 25.66
N LYS A 17 9.09 20.75 24.83
CA LYS A 17 7.75 20.54 24.26
C LYS A 17 7.35 19.06 24.37
N PRO A 18 6.89 18.60 25.55
CA PRO A 18 6.58 17.20 25.80
C PRO A 18 5.40 16.65 24.99
N ASP A 19 4.52 17.53 24.53
CA ASP A 19 3.37 17.27 23.68
C ASP A 19 3.72 17.26 22.17
N SER A 20 4.97 17.52 21.81
CA SER A 20 5.37 17.57 20.40
C SER A 20 5.43 16.16 19.78
N LYS A 21 4.89 16.02 18.56
CA LYS A 21 5.00 14.81 17.71
C LYS A 21 6.45 14.38 17.38
N LEU A 22 7.45 15.17 17.79
CA LEU A 22 8.88 14.85 17.69
C LEU A 22 9.26 13.53 18.38
N PHE A 23 8.43 13.02 19.30
CA PHE A 23 8.66 11.74 19.97
C PHE A 23 8.76 10.58 18.99
N LEU A 24 8.05 10.64 17.85
CA LEU A 24 8.15 9.63 16.79
C LEU A 24 9.54 9.63 16.15
N SER A 25 10.07 10.81 15.81
CA SER A 25 11.42 10.93 15.24
C SER A 25 12.49 10.50 16.24
N PHE A 26 12.30 10.82 17.53
CA PHE A 26 13.18 10.39 18.60
C PHE A 26 13.18 8.87 18.75
N ALA A 27 12.00 8.25 18.76
CA ALA A 27 11.86 6.80 18.85
C ALA A 27 12.46 6.07 17.64
N GLU A 28 12.27 6.57 16.41
CA GLU A 28 12.89 5.98 15.22
C GLU A 28 14.42 6.04 15.25
N GLU A 29 15.01 7.12 15.77
CA GLU A 29 16.47 7.22 15.94
C GLU A 29 17.00 6.28 17.02
N LEU A 30 16.29 6.13 18.14
CA LEU A 30 16.63 5.14 19.16
C LEU A 30 16.57 3.72 18.57
N ARG A 31 15.53 3.41 17.80
CA ARG A 31 15.37 2.12 17.13
C ARG A 31 16.50 1.86 16.12
N ARG A 32 16.93 2.86 15.36
CA ARG A 32 18.08 2.77 14.43
C ARG A 32 19.42 2.53 15.13
N LYS A 33 19.50 2.76 16.44
CA LYS A 33 20.65 2.46 17.29
C LYS A 33 20.45 1.17 18.10
N ASP A 34 19.52 0.32 17.68
CA ASP A 34 19.16 -0.94 18.32
C ASP A 34 18.68 -0.79 19.78
N ARG A 35 18.26 0.42 20.18
CA ARG A 35 17.69 0.72 21.49
C ARG A 35 16.17 0.60 21.43
N ILE A 36 15.71 -0.62 21.14
CA ILE A 36 14.30 -0.92 20.85
C ILE A 36 13.40 -0.61 22.06
N ASP A 37 13.81 -1.00 23.27
CA ASP A 37 13.02 -0.77 24.48
C ASP A 37 12.80 0.72 24.76
N GLU A 38 13.86 1.53 24.60
CA GLU A 38 13.76 2.98 24.77
C GLU A 38 12.93 3.64 23.67
N ALA A 39 13.00 3.11 22.44
CA ALA A 39 12.16 3.58 21.34
C ALA A 39 10.67 3.32 21.62
N ILE A 40 10.33 2.11 22.10
CA ILE A 40 8.97 1.74 22.47
C ILE A 40 8.48 2.63 23.63
N ALA A 41 9.29 2.81 24.67
CA ALA A 41 8.94 3.68 25.79
C ALA A 41 8.69 5.13 25.34
N ALA A 42 9.51 5.66 24.43
CA ALA A 42 9.32 6.99 23.86
C ALA A 42 8.03 7.12 23.03
N LEU A 43 7.66 6.10 22.25
CA LEU A 43 6.37 6.08 21.54
C LEU A 43 5.20 6.01 22.52
N LEU A 44 5.26 5.16 23.54
CA LEU A 44 4.19 5.01 24.52
C LEU A 44 3.93 6.32 25.29
N GLU A 45 4.99 6.98 25.77
CA GLU A 45 4.88 8.29 26.41
C GLU A 45 4.31 9.35 25.46
N GLY A 46 4.78 9.37 24.21
CA GLY A 46 4.28 10.30 23.21
C GLY A 46 2.81 10.08 22.84
N ILE A 47 2.37 8.82 22.73
CA ILE A 47 0.97 8.43 22.48
C ILE A 47 0.09 8.84 23.67
N LYS A 48 0.55 8.68 24.92
CA LYS A 48 -0.20 9.17 26.10
C LYS A 48 -0.48 10.67 26.01
N LYS A 49 0.44 11.46 25.45
CA LYS A 49 0.27 12.91 25.25
C LYS A 49 -0.49 13.26 23.97
N ASN A 50 -0.41 12.42 22.95
CA ASN A 50 -1.05 12.61 21.65
C ASN A 50 -1.76 11.33 21.19
N PRO A 51 -2.90 10.97 21.84
CA PRO A 51 -3.60 9.73 21.53
C PRO A 51 -4.12 9.70 20.09
N GLU A 52 -4.41 10.86 19.51
CA GLU A 52 -4.92 10.97 18.14
C GLU A 52 -3.84 10.84 17.06
N PHE A 53 -2.56 10.66 17.43
CA PHE A 53 -1.49 10.60 16.44
C PHE A 53 -1.38 9.21 15.81
N ILE A 54 -2.19 8.98 14.76
CA ILE A 54 -2.28 7.73 14.00
C ILE A 54 -0.90 7.17 13.60
N THR A 55 0.03 8.03 13.14
CA THR A 55 1.35 7.58 12.71
C THR A 55 2.15 6.92 13.83
N ALA A 56 1.97 7.34 15.08
CA ALA A 56 2.63 6.72 16.22
C ALA A 56 2.08 5.32 16.51
N HIS A 57 0.76 5.15 16.47
CA HIS A 57 0.12 3.83 16.58
C HIS A 57 0.56 2.88 15.46
N LEU A 58 0.64 3.35 14.21
CA LEU A 58 1.16 2.56 13.09
C LEU A 58 2.62 2.14 13.29
N ALA A 59 3.47 3.05 13.81
CA ALA A 59 4.87 2.76 14.07
C ALA A 59 5.01 1.69 15.16
N LEU A 60 4.28 1.85 16.28
CA LEU A 60 4.31 0.93 17.41
C LEU A 60 3.76 -0.45 17.02
N GLY A 61 2.62 -0.49 16.33
CA GLY A 61 2.02 -1.73 15.82
C GLY A 61 2.95 -2.48 14.86
N ARG A 62 3.65 -1.75 13.98
CA ARG A 62 4.66 -2.35 13.09
C ARG A 62 5.84 -2.95 13.87
N TRP A 63 6.30 -2.30 14.93
CA TRP A 63 7.41 -2.80 15.74
C TRP A 63 7.01 -4.03 16.55
N TYR A 64 5.84 -4.02 17.19
CA TYR A 64 5.31 -5.21 17.85
C TYR A 64 5.12 -6.38 16.88
N LEU A 65 4.61 -6.12 15.67
CA LEU A 65 4.47 -7.14 14.64
C LEU A 65 5.82 -7.74 14.20
N SER A 66 6.87 -6.92 14.11
CA SER A 66 8.23 -7.42 13.80
C SER A 66 8.84 -8.22 14.94
N SER A 67 8.42 -7.96 16.17
CA SER A 67 8.82 -8.71 17.37
C SER A 67 7.90 -9.89 17.70
N ASP A 68 6.98 -10.22 16.79
CA ASP A 68 5.97 -11.28 16.94
C ASP A 68 5.03 -11.13 18.16
N MET A 69 4.96 -9.91 18.72
CA MET A 69 4.02 -9.51 19.77
C MET A 69 2.66 -9.19 19.13
N LEU A 70 1.99 -10.24 18.64
CA LEU A 70 0.78 -10.11 17.82
C LEU A 70 -0.40 -9.42 18.55
N PRO A 71 -0.71 -9.72 19.83
CA PRO A 71 -1.80 -9.05 20.55
C PRO A 71 -1.60 -7.53 20.69
N GLU A 72 -0.39 -7.11 21.06
CA GLU A 72 -0.02 -5.70 21.20
C GLU A 72 -0.04 -5.00 19.84
N ALA A 73 0.48 -5.65 18.81
CA ALA A 73 0.40 -5.13 17.45
C ALA A 73 -1.05 -4.93 16.99
N LYS A 74 -1.93 -5.91 17.27
CA LYS A 74 -3.35 -5.88 16.91
C LYS A 74 -4.02 -4.68 17.56
N LYS A 75 -3.79 -4.46 18.85
CA LYS A 75 -4.32 -3.31 19.60
C LYS A 75 -3.94 -1.99 18.93
N GLU A 76 -2.66 -1.78 18.63
CA GLU A 76 -2.19 -0.51 18.05
C GLU A 76 -2.73 -0.29 16.62
N PHE A 77 -2.84 -1.34 15.81
CA PHE A 77 -3.45 -1.22 14.48
C PHE A 77 -4.96 -1.02 14.54
N LEU A 78 -5.66 -1.57 15.52
CA LEU A 78 -7.09 -1.28 15.77
C LEU A 78 -7.29 0.17 16.18
N GLU A 79 -6.44 0.72 17.05
CA GLU A 79 -6.44 2.14 17.41
C GLU A 79 -6.24 3.03 16.19
N ALA A 80 -5.28 2.69 15.32
CA ALA A 80 -5.05 3.43 14.07
C ALA A 80 -6.25 3.33 13.11
N ALA A 81 -6.85 2.14 12.96
CA ALA A 81 -8.00 1.91 12.09
C ALA A 81 -9.29 2.54 12.62
N GLY A 82 -9.47 2.65 13.94
CA GLY A 82 -10.59 3.36 14.56
C GLY A 82 -10.54 4.86 14.29
N LYS A 83 -9.33 5.44 14.33
CA LYS A 83 -9.09 6.87 14.07
C LYS A 83 -9.12 7.22 12.58
N SER A 84 -8.65 6.33 11.71
CA SER A 84 -8.71 6.47 10.25
C SER A 84 -9.13 5.14 9.61
N PRO A 85 -10.45 4.94 9.43
CA PRO A 85 -10.98 3.72 8.81
C PRO A 85 -10.53 3.51 7.36
N ASP A 86 -10.02 4.52 6.67
CA ASP A 86 -9.49 4.40 5.31
C ASP A 86 -7.97 4.18 5.27
N ASN A 87 -7.32 4.05 6.44
CA ASN A 87 -5.87 3.86 6.51
C ASN A 87 -5.45 2.45 6.06
N ILE A 88 -5.01 2.34 4.81
CA ILE A 88 -4.54 1.07 4.22
C ILE A 88 -3.41 0.44 5.02
N PHE A 89 -2.51 1.23 5.63
CA PHE A 89 -1.40 0.67 6.41
C PHE A 89 -1.88 -0.02 7.69
N ALA A 90 -2.85 0.58 8.39
CA ALA A 90 -3.48 -0.04 9.56
C ALA A 90 -4.15 -1.36 9.19
N ARG A 91 -4.96 -1.34 8.12
CA ARG A 91 -5.67 -2.53 7.63
C ARG A 91 -4.73 -3.64 7.19
N LYS A 92 -3.63 -3.31 6.51
CA LYS A 92 -2.59 -4.29 6.15
C LYS A 92 -1.90 -4.88 7.38
N GLY A 93 -1.69 -4.07 8.41
CA GLY A 93 -1.19 -4.54 9.71
C GLY A 93 -2.12 -5.59 10.31
N LEU A 94 -3.41 -5.27 10.42
CA LEU A 94 -4.44 -6.19 10.92
C LEU A 94 -4.55 -7.46 10.08
N ALA A 95 -4.63 -7.35 8.76
CA ALA A 95 -4.72 -8.49 7.86
C ALA A 95 -3.53 -9.45 8.02
N LYS A 96 -2.30 -8.92 8.16
CA LYS A 96 -1.10 -9.74 8.42
C LYS A 96 -1.16 -10.44 9.78
N ILE A 97 -1.65 -9.75 10.81
CA ILE A 97 -1.80 -10.32 12.16
C ILE A 97 -2.83 -11.44 12.15
N TYR A 98 -4.01 -11.19 11.58
CA TYR A 98 -5.08 -12.19 11.47
C TYR A 98 -4.61 -13.44 10.73
N LYS A 99 -3.86 -13.26 9.62
CA LYS A 99 -3.22 -14.39 8.94
C LYS A 99 -2.26 -15.18 9.82
N ARG A 100 -1.43 -14.51 10.63
CA ARG A 100 -0.49 -15.19 11.54
C ARG A 100 -1.20 -15.92 12.69
N MET A 101 -2.35 -15.41 13.11
CA MET A 101 -3.20 -16.02 14.14
C MET A 101 -4.08 -17.16 13.60
N GLY A 102 -4.12 -17.39 12.28
CA GLY A 102 -5.04 -18.35 11.66
C GLY A 102 -6.50 -17.87 11.58
N GLU A 103 -6.75 -16.58 11.85
CA GLU A 103 -8.08 -15.96 11.79
C GLU A 103 -8.39 -15.55 10.33
N GLU A 104 -8.60 -16.54 9.44
CA GLU A 104 -8.73 -16.30 7.99
C GLU A 104 -9.91 -15.41 7.60
N GLU A 105 -11.06 -15.56 8.25
CA GLU A 105 -12.24 -14.72 8.00
C GLU A 105 -11.95 -13.24 8.29
N SER A 106 -11.32 -12.96 9.45
CA SER A 106 -10.95 -11.60 9.85
C SER A 106 -9.89 -11.00 8.92
N ALA A 107 -8.94 -11.81 8.44
CA ALA A 107 -7.98 -11.38 7.42
C ALA A 107 -8.68 -11.01 6.11
N ALA A 108 -9.61 -11.85 5.64
CA ALA A 108 -10.36 -11.62 4.40
C ALA A 108 -11.21 -10.34 4.48
N GLU A 109 -11.84 -10.06 5.62
CA GLU A 109 -12.56 -8.81 5.84
C GLU A 109 -11.65 -7.58 5.72
N GLU A 110 -10.45 -7.60 6.29
CA GLU A 110 -9.52 -6.48 6.18
C GLU A 110 -9.00 -6.31 4.76
N TYR A 111 -8.70 -7.40 4.04
CA TYR A 111 -8.32 -7.33 2.63
C TYR A 111 -9.46 -6.83 1.73
N LYS A 112 -10.71 -7.18 2.04
CA LYS A 112 -11.89 -6.63 1.35
C LYS A 112 -11.97 -5.13 1.54
N LYS A 113 -11.83 -4.62 2.77
CA LYS A 113 -11.83 -3.18 3.05
C LYS A 113 -10.68 -2.47 2.33
N ILE A 114 -9.49 -3.08 2.27
CA ILE A 114 -8.36 -2.55 1.48
C ILE A 114 -8.72 -2.47 0.00
N PHE A 115 -9.34 -3.52 -0.56
CA PHE A 115 -9.75 -3.56 -1.96
C PHE A 115 -10.83 -2.53 -2.30
N GLU A 116 -11.77 -2.28 -1.38
CA GLU A 116 -12.79 -1.24 -1.52
C GLU A 116 -12.16 0.18 -1.55
N ILE A 117 -11.09 0.41 -0.78
CA ILE A 117 -10.37 1.71 -0.75
C ILE A 117 -9.42 1.83 -1.96
N ASN A 118 -8.70 0.76 -2.28
CA ASN A 118 -7.72 0.69 -3.35
C ASN A 118 -7.80 -0.66 -4.09
N PRO A 119 -8.58 -0.72 -5.19
CA PRO A 119 -8.71 -1.94 -6.00
C PRO A 119 -7.42 -2.41 -6.67
N LEU A 120 -6.38 -1.57 -6.73
CA LEU A 120 -5.08 -1.90 -7.34
C LEU A 120 -4.07 -2.41 -6.30
N ASP A 121 -4.47 -2.58 -5.04
CA ASP A 121 -3.61 -3.15 -4.02
C ASP A 121 -3.33 -4.64 -4.31
N LYS A 122 -2.08 -4.93 -4.70
CA LYS A 122 -1.66 -6.27 -5.12
C LYS A 122 -1.87 -7.31 -4.02
N ASP A 123 -1.63 -6.96 -2.76
CA ASP A 123 -1.74 -7.89 -1.63
C ASP A 123 -3.21 -8.27 -1.42
N ALA A 124 -4.11 -7.28 -1.45
CA ALA A 124 -5.54 -7.52 -1.30
C ALA A 124 -6.13 -8.30 -2.48
N ALA A 125 -5.77 -7.93 -3.72
CA ALA A 125 -6.22 -8.63 -4.91
C ALA A 125 -5.77 -10.10 -4.91
N ALA A 126 -4.50 -10.36 -4.60
CA ALA A 126 -3.96 -11.72 -4.53
C ALA A 126 -4.62 -12.56 -3.43
N TYR A 127 -4.82 -11.98 -2.24
CA TYR A 127 -5.43 -12.70 -1.12
C TYR A 127 -6.90 -13.08 -1.37
N LEU A 128 -7.69 -12.15 -1.91
CA LEU A 128 -9.11 -12.39 -2.21
C LEU A 128 -9.28 -13.39 -3.37
N ALA A 129 -8.40 -13.33 -4.37
CA ALA A 129 -8.40 -14.32 -5.45
C ALA A 129 -8.06 -15.73 -4.94
N ALA A 130 -7.05 -15.86 -4.07
CA ALA A 130 -6.60 -17.14 -3.55
C ALA A 130 -7.60 -17.79 -2.56
N THR A 131 -8.28 -16.98 -1.75
CA THR A 131 -9.20 -17.49 -0.72
C THR A 131 -10.61 -17.77 -1.26
N GLY A 132 -10.92 -17.34 -2.48
CA GLY A 132 -12.28 -17.44 -3.04
C GLY A 132 -13.33 -16.73 -2.18
N TYR A 133 -12.89 -15.89 -1.23
CA TYR A 133 -13.78 -15.20 -0.30
C TYR A 133 -14.71 -14.36 -1.15
N SER A 134 -16.01 -14.65 -1.06
CA SER A 134 -17.03 -14.06 -1.90
C SER A 134 -17.07 -12.55 -1.64
N LEU A 135 -16.21 -11.81 -2.35
CA LEU A 135 -16.63 -10.55 -2.94
C LEU A 135 -17.95 -10.91 -3.59
N LYS A 136 -19.07 -10.40 -3.09
CA LYS A 136 -20.37 -10.50 -3.76
C LYS A 136 -20.09 -10.31 -5.25
N LYS A 137 -20.06 -11.42 -5.98
CA LYS A 137 -19.47 -11.48 -7.32
C LYS A 137 -20.26 -10.44 -8.11
N PRO A 138 -19.67 -9.42 -8.73
CA PRO A 138 -20.34 -8.94 -9.93
C PRO A 138 -20.41 -10.14 -10.88
N GLU A 139 -21.56 -10.34 -11.50
CA GLU A 139 -21.76 -11.34 -12.56
C GLU A 139 -20.72 -11.24 -13.71
N ALA A 140 -19.88 -10.19 -13.74
CA ALA A 140 -18.87 -9.96 -14.76
C ALA A 140 -17.61 -10.86 -14.71
N LEU A 141 -17.30 -11.55 -13.62
CA LEU A 141 -16.09 -12.41 -13.55
C LEU A 141 -16.30 -13.83 -14.13
N GLU A 142 -17.55 -14.22 -14.43
CA GLU A 142 -17.83 -15.51 -15.09
C GLU A 142 -17.63 -15.50 -16.61
N ILE A 143 -17.47 -14.32 -17.20
CA ILE A 143 -17.19 -14.18 -18.63
C ILE A 143 -15.70 -14.47 -18.91
N GLU A 144 -14.81 -14.07 -17.99
CA GLU A 144 -13.36 -14.15 -18.20
C GLU A 144 -12.81 -15.59 -18.13
N SER A 145 -13.45 -16.49 -17.39
CA SER A 145 -13.04 -17.91 -17.31
C SER A 145 -13.54 -18.76 -18.49
N LYS A 146 -14.61 -18.36 -19.18
CA LYS A 146 -15.14 -19.10 -20.35
C LYS A 146 -14.46 -18.69 -21.66
N GLU A 147 -13.94 -17.47 -21.77
CA GLU A 147 -13.22 -17.02 -22.98
C GLU A 147 -11.75 -17.44 -23.00
N ALA A 148 -11.15 -17.76 -21.85
CA ALA A 148 -9.76 -18.19 -21.74
C ALA A 148 -9.51 -19.67 -22.14
N GLU A 149 -10.56 -20.49 -22.26
CA GLU A 149 -10.45 -21.93 -22.53
C GLU A 149 -10.50 -22.28 -24.05
N VAL A 150 -10.62 -21.29 -24.94
CA VAL A 150 -10.67 -21.49 -26.40
C VAL A 150 -9.39 -20.97 -27.08
N VAL A 151 -8.21 -21.41 -26.64
CA VAL A 151 -6.97 -21.31 -27.46
C VAL A 151 -6.03 -22.47 -27.10
N PHE A 152 -6.29 -23.66 -27.62
CA PHE A 152 -5.28 -24.73 -27.72
C PHE A 152 -5.56 -25.61 -28.94
N GLU A 153 -4.93 -25.25 -30.06
CA GLU A 153 -4.61 -26.02 -31.27
C GLU A 153 -3.95 -24.98 -32.21
N SER A 154 -2.76 -25.11 -32.81
CA SER A 154 -1.79 -26.20 -32.97
C SER A 154 -0.51 -25.60 -33.61
N GLN A 155 0.67 -26.01 -33.11
CA GLN A 155 1.98 -26.24 -33.79
C GLN A 155 2.80 -25.13 -34.51
N GLU A 156 4.06 -24.95 -34.04
CA GLU A 156 5.37 -25.07 -34.77
C GLU A 156 5.83 -23.73 -35.38
N GLU A 157 7.01 -23.14 -35.13
CA GLU A 157 8.41 -23.61 -35.20
C GLU A 157 9.34 -22.78 -34.29
N ALA A 158 10.53 -23.33 -34.03
CA ALA A 158 11.56 -22.85 -33.10
C ALA A 158 12.48 -21.75 -33.67
N GLU A 159 13.02 -20.89 -32.79
CA GLU A 159 14.43 -20.50 -32.88
C GLU A 159 15.01 -20.09 -31.51
N VAL A 160 16.20 -20.60 -31.23
CA VAL A 160 16.98 -20.51 -29.99
C VAL A 160 17.86 -19.26 -30.03
N LEU A 161 17.97 -18.49 -28.92
CA LEU A 161 19.24 -17.97 -28.34
C LEU A 161 19.00 -16.94 -27.21
N GLU A 162 19.39 -17.36 -26.00
CA GLU A 162 20.09 -16.65 -24.91
C GLU A 162 19.54 -15.34 -24.26
N SER A 163 19.55 -15.37 -22.91
CA SER A 163 19.11 -14.44 -21.85
C SER A 163 19.81 -13.06 -21.76
N PRO A 164 19.56 -12.14 -20.77
CA PRO A 164 18.41 -11.90 -19.86
C PRO A 164 18.01 -10.40 -19.77
N SER A 165 16.82 -9.97 -20.24
CA SER A 165 16.24 -8.64 -19.88
C SER A 165 14.82 -8.43 -20.43
N THR A 166 13.88 -9.33 -20.14
CA THR A 166 12.47 -9.14 -20.55
C THR A 166 11.70 -8.25 -19.57
N ILE A 167 11.92 -6.93 -19.68
CA ILE A 167 10.82 -5.96 -19.56
C ILE A 167 10.65 -5.35 -20.94
N THR A 168 9.97 -6.07 -21.84
CA THR A 168 9.69 -5.56 -23.18
C THR A 168 8.19 -5.27 -23.26
N THR A 169 7.88 -4.00 -23.08
CA THR A 169 6.92 -3.24 -23.91
C THR A 169 5.57 -3.91 -24.19
N ARG A 170 4.59 -3.71 -23.31
CA ARG A 170 3.19 -3.66 -23.79
C ARG A 170 2.98 -2.35 -24.52
N SER A 171 2.41 -2.39 -25.72
CA SER A 171 2.29 -1.20 -26.56
C SER A 171 1.47 -0.13 -25.84
N LYS A 172 1.79 1.16 -26.06
CA LYS A 172 1.04 2.30 -25.49
C LYS A 172 -0.47 2.15 -25.73
N LYS A 173 -0.85 1.54 -26.86
CA LYS A 173 -2.23 1.28 -27.25
C LYS A 173 -2.91 0.26 -26.32
N GLU A 174 -2.26 -0.87 -26.03
CA GLU A 174 -2.82 -1.90 -25.13
C GLU A 174 -3.02 -1.41 -23.69
N VAL A 175 -2.10 -0.58 -23.19
CA VAL A 175 -2.22 0.00 -21.85
C VAL A 175 -3.41 0.97 -21.80
N VAL A 176 -3.57 1.79 -22.86
CA VAL A 176 -4.67 2.75 -22.98
C VAL A 176 -6.02 2.03 -23.16
N ASP A 177 -6.06 0.98 -23.98
CA ASP A 177 -7.27 0.21 -24.25
C ASP A 177 -7.76 -0.52 -22.99
N ARG A 178 -6.83 -1.11 -22.22
CA ARG A 178 -7.17 -1.72 -20.91
C ARG A 178 -7.66 -0.68 -19.90
N LEU A 179 -7.07 0.51 -19.89
CA LEU A 179 -7.53 1.60 -19.01
C LEU A 179 -8.93 2.10 -19.41
N ASN A 180 -9.19 2.19 -20.70
CA ASN A 180 -10.48 2.60 -21.26
C ASN A 180 -11.57 1.56 -20.99
N LEU A 181 -11.24 0.28 -21.12
CA LEU A 181 -12.15 -0.82 -20.78
C LEU A 181 -12.48 -0.83 -19.27
N PHE A 182 -11.47 -0.63 -18.42
CA PHE A 182 -11.66 -0.47 -16.98
C PHE A 182 -12.51 0.77 -16.65
N LEU A 183 -12.33 1.87 -17.38
CA LEU A 183 -13.13 3.09 -17.25
C LEU A 183 -14.60 2.88 -17.57
N GLU A 184 -14.91 2.17 -18.65
CA GLU A 184 -16.30 1.85 -19.00
C GLU A 184 -16.94 0.92 -17.97
N ALA A 185 -16.20 -0.09 -17.49
CA ALA A 185 -16.66 -0.96 -16.41
C ALA A 185 -16.96 -0.21 -15.11
N VAL A 186 -16.17 0.84 -14.80
CA VAL A 186 -16.35 1.69 -13.62
C VAL A 186 -17.53 2.66 -13.78
N LYS A 187 -17.73 3.27 -14.97
CA LYS A 187 -18.83 4.22 -15.21
C LYS A 187 -20.22 3.63 -14.99
N ASN A 188 -20.38 2.33 -15.26
CA ASN A 188 -21.65 1.62 -15.14
C ASN A 188 -21.96 1.09 -13.73
N ARG A 189 -21.01 1.14 -12.79
CA ARG A 189 -21.07 0.33 -11.56
C ARG A 189 -21.10 1.11 -10.23
N PHE A 190 -20.99 2.43 -10.25
CA PHE A 190 -21.08 3.28 -9.05
C PHE A 190 -22.39 4.09 -9.01
N ALA A 191 -22.95 4.29 -7.80
CA ALA A 191 -24.07 5.20 -7.58
C ALA A 191 -23.74 6.61 -8.08
N VAL A 192 -24.73 7.31 -8.64
CA VAL A 192 -24.60 8.62 -9.31
C VAL A 192 -23.78 9.63 -8.49
N SER A 193 -23.89 9.59 -7.16
CA SER A 193 -23.18 10.48 -6.22
C SER A 193 -21.66 10.30 -6.18
N LYS A 194 -21.12 9.13 -6.52
CA LYS A 194 -19.66 8.86 -6.53
C LYS A 194 -19.03 8.93 -7.92
N LYS A 195 -19.84 8.99 -8.99
CA LYS A 195 -19.36 8.98 -10.39
C LYS A 195 -18.44 10.17 -10.71
N ALA A 196 -18.69 11.34 -10.14
CA ALA A 196 -17.91 12.55 -10.42
C ALA A 196 -16.47 12.49 -9.87
N ALA A 197 -16.31 12.06 -8.60
CA ALA A 197 -15.00 11.97 -7.94
C ALA A 197 -14.11 10.88 -8.57
N VAL A 198 -14.72 9.76 -8.94
CA VAL A 198 -14.03 8.65 -9.62
C VAL A 198 -13.60 9.08 -11.03
N LYS A 199 -14.47 9.75 -11.79
CA LYS A 199 -14.15 10.29 -13.12
C LYS A 199 -12.99 11.28 -13.07
N ASP A 200 -12.99 12.22 -12.12
CA ASP A 200 -11.93 13.22 -11.99
C ASP A 200 -10.56 12.59 -11.63
N ARG A 201 -10.55 11.61 -10.71
CA ARG A 201 -9.33 10.90 -10.32
C ARG A 201 -8.73 10.09 -11.48
N LEU A 202 -9.58 9.45 -12.30
CA LEU A 202 -9.15 8.70 -13.49
C LEU A 202 -8.66 9.62 -14.61
N SER A 203 -9.31 10.77 -14.84
CA SER A 203 -8.82 11.78 -15.79
C SER A 203 -7.43 12.29 -15.42
N ARG A 204 -7.16 12.49 -14.11
CA ARG A 204 -5.82 12.86 -13.62
C ARG A 204 -4.79 11.75 -13.87
N MET A 205 -5.16 10.47 -13.70
CA MET A 205 -4.28 9.33 -14.00
C MET A 205 -3.93 9.21 -15.48
N LEU A 206 -4.92 9.34 -16.36
CA LEU A 206 -4.69 9.34 -17.82
C LEU A 206 -3.77 10.47 -18.25
N LYS A 207 -3.94 11.67 -17.69
CA LYS A 207 -3.07 12.82 -17.95
C LYS A 207 -1.63 12.55 -17.50
N ALA A 208 -1.45 11.97 -16.30
CA ALA A 208 -0.14 11.62 -15.78
C ALA A 208 0.58 10.53 -16.60
N ILE A 209 -0.15 9.53 -17.07
CA ILE A 209 0.37 8.48 -17.96
C ILE A 209 0.78 9.10 -19.30
N ASN A 210 -0.06 9.96 -19.88
CA ASN A 210 0.25 10.56 -21.18
C ASN A 210 1.46 11.51 -21.12
N ILE A 211 1.65 12.22 -19.99
CA ILE A 211 2.86 13.03 -19.73
C ILE A 211 4.11 12.14 -19.64
N ARG A 212 4.02 10.97 -18.98
CA ARG A 212 5.14 10.03 -18.85
C ARG A 212 5.57 9.40 -20.17
N PHE A 213 4.67 9.35 -21.15
CA PHE A 213 4.92 8.86 -22.51
C PHE A 213 5.16 9.99 -23.53
N ALA A 214 5.10 11.26 -23.13
CA ALA A 214 5.50 12.38 -23.96
C ALA A 214 7.00 12.65 -23.72
N ALA A 215 7.81 12.38 -24.74
CA ALA A 215 9.26 12.56 -24.94
C ALA A 215 10.14 13.11 -23.79
N PRO A 216 11.38 12.58 -23.61
CA PRO A 216 12.35 13.16 -22.69
C PRO A 216 12.63 14.64 -23.05
N PRO A 217 12.93 15.51 -22.06
CA PRO A 217 13.28 16.89 -22.33
C PRO A 217 14.50 16.97 -23.27
N PRO A 218 14.59 17.98 -24.15
CA PRO A 218 15.71 18.11 -25.08
C PRO A 218 17.03 18.18 -24.31
N ALA A 219 18.04 17.46 -24.82
CA ALA A 219 19.37 17.41 -24.24
C ALA A 219 19.94 18.83 -24.08
N ALA A 220 20.54 19.11 -22.92
CA ALA A 220 21.23 20.37 -22.67
C ALA A 220 22.31 20.62 -23.74
N PRO A 221 22.53 21.88 -24.16
CA PRO A 221 23.53 22.17 -25.18
C PRO A 221 24.92 21.75 -24.67
N SER A 222 25.56 20.87 -25.45
CA SER A 222 26.96 20.50 -25.30
C SER A 222 27.81 21.75 -25.48
N TYR A 223 28.33 22.31 -24.40
CA TYR A 223 29.47 23.21 -24.47
C TYR A 223 30.68 22.37 -24.87
N LYS A 224 31.09 22.48 -26.13
CA LYS A 224 32.48 22.20 -26.53
C LYS A 224 33.32 23.41 -26.11
N ASP A 225 34.52 23.11 -25.65
CA ASP A 225 35.54 24.00 -25.09
C ASP A 225 35.72 25.34 -25.83
#